data_AF-A0A349PSU2-F1
#
_entry.id   AF-A0A349PSU2-F1
#
_cell.length_a   1.000
_cell.length_b   1.000
_cell.length_c   1.000
_cell.angle_alpha   90.00
_cell.angle_beta   90.00
_cell.angle_gamma   90.00
#
_symmetry.space_group_name_H-M   'P 1'
#
loop_
_entity.id
_entity.type
_entity.pdbx_description
1 polymer ?
#
loop_
_entity_poly.entity_id
_entity_poly.type
_entity_poly.pdbx_seq_one_letter_code
_entity_poly.pdbx_strand_id
1 'polypeptide(L)' 'VMGCVVNGPGEASAADIGVAGGKGEGMIFRKGKILYKVPQEKLVDALMEEIKKL' A
#
# COMPACT_ATOMS: atom_id res chain seq x y z
N VAL A 1 2.39 -3.34 6.96
CA VAL A 1 3.45 -2.58 6.27
C VAL A 1 4.47 -3.58 5.77
N MET A 2 4.77 -3.59 4.47
CA MET A 2 5.65 -4.60 3.87
C MET A 2 6.81 -3.95 3.12
N GLY A 3 7.99 -4.56 3.25
CA GLY A 3 9.26 -4.04 2.74
C GLY A 3 9.53 -4.34 1.25
N CYS A 4 8.65 -5.07 0.56
CA CYS A 4 8.85 -5.43 -0.84
C CYS A 4 7.52 -5.60 -1.59
N VAL A 5 7.36 -4.91 -2.72
CA VAL A 5 6.19 -4.98 -3.62
C VAL A 5 5.92 -6.40 -4.15
N VAL A 6 6.95 -7.25 -4.21
CA VAL A 6 6.87 -8.57 -4.83
C VAL A 6 5.99 -9.55 -4.04
N ASN A 7 6.03 -9.51 -2.70
CA ASN A 7 5.17 -10.33 -1.83
C ASN A 7 3.93 -9.58 -1.30
N GLY A 8 3.93 -8.25 -1.43
CA GLY A 8 2.89 -7.36 -0.91
C GLY A 8 1.44 -7.70 -1.28
N PRO A 9 1.10 -8.06 -2.54
CA PRO A 9 -0.27 -8.36 -2.93
C PRO A 9 -0.86 -9.60 -2.26
N GLY A 10 -0.07 -10.66 -2.10
CA GLY A 10 -0.52 -11.93 -1.51
C GLY A 10 -0.75 -11.82 0.00
N GLU A 11 0.16 -11.14 0.70
CA GLU A 11 0.06 -10.86 2.13
C GLU A 11 -1.03 -9.80 2.45
N ALA A 12 -1.30 -8.86 1.52
CA ALA A 12 -2.37 -7.86 1.65
C ALA A 12 -3.78 -8.41 1.36
N SER A 13 -3.93 -9.66 0.92
CA SER A 13 -5.24 -10.26 0.66
C SER A 13 -6.05 -10.46 1.95
N ALA A 14 -5.37 -10.63 3.09
CA ALA A 14 -5.98 -10.70 4.42
C ALA A 14 -6.20 -9.32 5.07
N ALA A 15 -5.68 -8.24 4.48
CA ALA A 15 -5.80 -6.89 5.01
C ALA A 15 -6.82 -6.07 4.20
N ASP A 16 -7.65 -5.28 4.88
CA ASP A 16 -8.54 -4.35 4.18
C ASP A 16 -7.75 -3.33 3.38
N ILE A 17 -6.66 -2.80 3.96
CA ILE A 17 -5.75 -1.83 3.33
C ILE A 17 -4.30 -2.24 3.59
N GLY A 18 -3.46 -2.12 2.57
CA GLY A 18 -2.03 -2.42 2.64
C GLY A 18 -1.20 -1.39 1.90
N VAL A 19 0.10 -1.39 2.20
CA VAL A 19 1.10 -0.58 1.50
C VAL A 19 2.38 -1.37 1.30
N ALA A 20 3.01 -1.19 0.14
CA ALA A 20 4.32 -1.75 -0.16
C ALA A 20 5.25 -0.67 -0.69
N GLY A 21 6.43 -0.57 -0.08
CA GLY A 21 7.49 0.33 -0.53
C GLY A 21 8.31 -0.28 -1.67
N GLY A 22 8.71 0.57 -2.62
CA GLY A 22 9.68 0.30 -3.66
C GLY A 22 10.72 1.43 -3.72
N LYS A 23 11.63 1.38 -4.70
CA LYS A 23 12.69 2.38 -4.84
C LYS A 23 12.13 3.69 -5.40
N GLY A 24 11.86 4.67 -4.52
CA GLY A 24 11.36 6.01 -4.88
C GLY A 24 9.83 6.12 -5.04
N GLU A 25 9.13 4.99 -5.04
CA GLU A 25 7.66 4.92 -5.11
C GLU A 25 7.14 3.88 -4.11
N GLY A 26 5.87 3.97 -3.75
CA GLY A 26 5.16 2.92 -3.05
C GLY A 26 3.75 2.74 -3.61
N MET A 27 3.14 1.62 -3.26
CA MET A 27 1.83 1.23 -3.79
C MET A 27 0.85 1.04 -2.64
N ILE A 28 -0.37 1.53 -2.83
CA ILE A 28 -1.48 1.32 -1.91
C ILE A 28 -2.35 0.18 -2.44
N PHE A 29 -2.77 -0.70 -1.53
CA PHE A 29 -3.56 -1.88 -1.84
C PHE A 29 -4.84 -1.89 -0.99
N ARG A 30 -5.92 -2.45 -1.52
CA ARG A 30 -7.16 -2.72 -0.79
C ARG A 30 -7.65 -4.12 -1.13
N LYS A 31 -7.84 -4.98 -0.12
CA LYS A 31 -8.28 -6.37 -0.28
C LYS A 31 -7.47 -7.13 -1.36
N GLY A 32 -6.14 -7.03 -1.28
CA GLY A 32 -5.22 -7.64 -2.24
C GLY A 32 -5.15 -7.01 -3.64
N LYS A 33 -5.90 -5.94 -3.94
CA LYS A 33 -5.85 -5.22 -5.23
C LYS A 33 -5.08 -3.91 -5.12
N ILE A 34 -4.26 -3.59 -6.12
CA ILE A 34 -3.58 -2.29 -6.22
C ILE A 34 -4.62 -1.21 -6.48
N LEU A 35 -4.64 -0.16 -5.65
CA LEU A 35 -5.46 1.03 -5.88
C LEU A 35 -4.70 2.04 -6.75
N TYR A 36 -3.56 2.53 -6.26
CA TYR A 36 -2.72 3.50 -6.96
C TYR A 36 -1.29 3.51 -6.38
N LYS A 37 -0.37 4.13 -7.11
CA LYS A 37 1.01 4.35 -6.68
C LYS A 37 1.20 5.80 -6.25
N VAL A 38 2.10 6.02 -5.29
CA VAL A 38 2.49 7.34 -4.82
C VAL A 38 4.01 7.43 -4.67
N PRO A 39 4.60 8.64 -4.75
CA PRO A 39 5.98 8.85 -4.34
C PRO A 39 6.20 8.37 -2.89
N GLN A 40 7.39 7.86 -2.59
CA GLN A 40 7.70 7.31 -1.26
C GLN A 40 7.45 8.32 -0.12
N GLU A 41 7.69 9.60 -0.37
CA GLU A 41 7.44 10.69 0.60
C GLU A 41 5.95 10.83 0.97
N LYS A 42 5.03 10.46 0.07
CA LYS A 42 3.58 10.56 0.26
C LYS A 42 2.95 9.24 0.70
N LEU A 43 3.76 8.20 0.89
CA LEU A 43 3.27 6.84 1.10
C LEU A 43 2.50 6.69 2.41
N VAL A 44 2.97 7.37 3.46
CA VAL A 44 2.34 7.38 4.78
C VAL A 44 1.03 8.17 4.74
N ASP A 45 1.04 9.37 4.14
CA ASP A 45 -0.17 10.19 4.00
C ASP A 45 -1.26 9.45 3.23
N ALA A 46 -0.91 8.87 2.08
CA ALA A 46 -1.85 8.10 1.26
C ALA A 46 -2.42 6.89 2.00
N LEU A 47 -1.61 6.17 2.77
CA LEU A 47 -2.09 5.08 3.63
C LEU A 47 -3.11 5.59 4.67
N MET A 48 -2.79 6.68 5.35
CA MET A 48 -3.66 7.26 6.38
C MET A 48 -4.97 7.79 5.79
N GLU A 49 -4.93 8.37 4.59
CA GLU A 49 -6.14 8.78 3.87
C GLU A 49 -7.05 7.59 3.55
N GLU A 50 -6.50 6.47 3.07
CA GLU A 50 -7.32 5.30 2.79
C GLU A 50 -7.86 4.64 4.08
N ILE A 51 -7.08 4.63 5.17
CA ILE A 51 -7.56 4.14 6.47
C ILE A 51 -8.75 4.95 6.98
N LYS A 52 -8.75 6.28 6.78
CA LYS A 52 -9.89 7.15 7.15
C LYS A 52 -11.15 6.93 6.30
N LYS A 53 -11.02 6.27 5.15
CA LYS A 53 -12.13 5.94 4.23
C LYS A 53 -12.66 4.51 4.45
N LEU A 54 -12.19 3.81 5.48
CA LEU A 54 -12.85 2.61 6.01
C LEU A 54 -14.06 3.03 6.83
#